data_AF-A0A2M7KC59-F1
#
_entry.id   AF-A0A2M7KC59-F1
#
_cell.length_a   1.000
_cell.length_b   1.000
_cell.length_c   1.000
_cell.angle_alpha   90.00
_cell.angle_beta   90.00
_cell.angle_gamma   90.00
#
_symmetry.space_group_name_H-M   'P 1'
#
loop_
_entity.id
_entity.type
_entity.pdbx_description
1 polymer ?
#
loop_
_entity_poly.entity_id
_entity_poly.type
_entity_poly.pdbx_seq_one_letter_code
_entity_poly.pdbx_strand_id
1 'polypeptide(L)'
;LLKEVWYFDKQRAMLEVRIVGLCPIRMYEKTAALNQEIQVAEDTTEEKEFSMKQVCWVYFPAVRPLLANHEVFNPNNDAERRTFDDVFFKRRFSSYIFKE
;
A
#
# COMPACT_ATOMS: atom_id res chain seq x y z
N LEU A 1 -0.44 -1.85 -3.23
CA LEU A 1 0.17 -3.12 -3.69
C LEU A 1 1.62 -3.16 -3.24
N LEU A 2 2.14 -4.36 -3.03
CA LEU A 2 3.47 -4.59 -2.48
C LEU A 2 4.11 -5.76 -3.24
N LYS A 3 5.33 -5.58 -3.72
CA LYS A 3 6.08 -6.61 -4.45
C LYS A 3 7.11 -7.22 -3.51
N GLU A 4 6.95 -8.51 -3.25
CA GLU A 4 7.80 -9.29 -2.36
C GLU A 4 8.57 -10.35 -3.13
N VAL A 5 9.78 -10.66 -2.66
CA VAL A 5 10.58 -11.77 -3.14
C VAL A 5 10.88 -12.67 -1.96
N TRP A 6 10.52 -13.93 -2.13
CA TRP A 6 10.81 -15.02 -1.21
C TRP A 6 12.18 -15.59 -1.60
N TYR A 7 13.14 -15.56 -0.69
CA TYR A 7 14.47 -16.10 -0.94
C TYR A 7 14.89 -17.02 0.20
N PHE A 8 15.58 -18.09 -0.16
CA PHE A 8 16.13 -19.02 0.79
C PHE A 8 17.55 -18.60 1.16
N ASP A 9 17.78 -18.23 2.42
CA ASP A 9 19.13 -17.99 2.92
C ASP A 9 19.79 -19.34 3.25
N LYS A 10 20.79 -19.71 2.45
CA LYS A 10 21.55 -20.95 2.61
C LYS A 10 22.31 -21.03 3.93
N GLN A 11 22.74 -19.90 4.49
CA GLN A 11 23.50 -19.90 5.74
C GLN A 11 22.60 -20.17 6.95
N ARG A 12 21.37 -19.67 6.89
CA ARG A 12 20.38 -19.79 7.98
C ARG A 12 19.42 -20.96 7.79
N ALA A 13 19.44 -21.59 6.62
CA ALA A 13 18.46 -22.60 6.20
C ALA A 13 17.00 -22.14 6.41
N MET A 14 16.76 -20.84 6.26
CA MET A 14 15.47 -20.20 6.50
C MET A 14 15.00 -19.47 5.25
N LEU A 15 13.69 -19.51 5.05
CA LEU A 15 13.04 -18.76 4.00
C LEU A 15 12.69 -17.36 4.54
N GLU A 16 13.31 -16.34 3.97
CA GLU A 16 13.08 -14.95 4.33
C GLU A 16 12.33 -14.20 3.21
N VAL A 17 11.56 -13.20 3.61
CA VAL A 17 10.81 -12.35 2.68
C VAL A 17 11.49 -11.00 2.57
N ARG A 18 11.72 -10.54 1.34
CA ARG A 18 12.24 -9.20 1.06
C ARG A 18 11.24 -8.39 0.24
N ILE A 19 10.93 -7.20 0.73
CA ILE A 19 10.11 -6.24 0.00
C ILE A 19 11.00 -5.53 -1.03
N VAL A 20 10.60 -5.59 -2.30
CA VAL A 20 11.32 -4.97 -3.42
C VAL A 20 10.70 -3.63 -3.80
N GLY A 21 9.37 -3.56 -3.82
CA GLY A 21 8.67 -2.36 -4.28
C GLY A 21 7.32 -2.13 -3.60
N LEU A 22 6.97 -0.86 -3.49
CA LEU A 22 5.66 -0.39 -3.04
C LEU A 22 4.94 0.28 -4.20
N CYS A 23 3.65 0.01 -4.34
CA CYS A 23 2.80 0.73 -5.28
C CYS A 23 1.57 1.26 -4.53
N PRO A 24 1.49 2.57 -4.27
CA PRO A 24 0.30 3.16 -3.70
C PRO A 24 -0.87 3.07 -4.69
N ILE A 25 -2.06 2.86 -4.14
CA ILE A 25 -3.31 2.86 -4.88
C ILE A 25 -4.01 4.17 -4.52
N ARG A 26 -4.38 4.95 -5.54
CA ARG A 26 -5.19 6.15 -5.35
C ARG A 26 -6.63 5.84 -5.68
N MET A 27 -7.52 6.23 -4.78
CA MET A 27 -8.96 6.16 -4.98
C MET A 27 -9.41 7.48 -5.60
N TYR A 28 -10.13 7.41 -6.71
CA TYR A 28 -10.78 8.54 -7.35
C TYR A 28 -12.29 8.31 -7.35
N GLU A 29 -13.04 9.36 -7.04
CA GLU A 29 -14.48 9.41 -7.30
C GLU A 29 -14.68 9.49 -8.82
N LYS A 30 -15.50 8.60 -9.39
CA LYS A 30 -15.72 8.52 -10.85
C LYS A 30 -16.13 9.86 -11.48
N THR A 31 -16.84 10.72 -10.74
CA THR A 31 -17.28 12.04 -11.20
C THR A 31 -16.11 12.98 -11.57
N ALA A 32 -14.95 12.85 -10.91
CA ALA A 32 -13.77 13.68 -11.18
C ALA A 32 -12.84 13.10 -12.25
N ALA A 33 -13.08 11.87 -12.72
CA ALA A 33 -12.30 11.26 -13.81
C ALA A 33 -12.79 11.71 -15.19
N LEU A 34 -13.99 12.27 -15.28
CA LEU A 34 -14.63 12.61 -16.54
C LEU A 34 -14.41 14.10 -16.89
N ASN A 35 -13.20 14.42 -17.35
CA ASN A 35 -13.03 15.50 -18.35
C ASN A 35 -13.49 15.00 -19.74
N GLN A 36 -14.62 14.31 -19.78
CA GLN A 36 -15.31 13.92 -21.00
C GLN A 36 -16.73 14.45 -20.85
N GLU A 37 -17.15 15.20 -21.85
CA GLU A 37 -18.28 16.11 -21.80
C GLU A 37 -19.56 15.46 -21.26
N ILE A 38 -20.16 16.16 -20.30
CA ILE A 38 -21.58 16.28 -19.97
C ILE A 38 -22.50 15.43 -20.88
N GLN A 39 -23.10 14.39 -20.32
CA GLN A 39 -24.53 14.18 -20.47
C GLN A 39 -25.13 13.96 -19.09
N VAL A 40 -25.84 14.98 -18.64
CA VAL A 40 -26.69 14.97 -17.45
C VAL A 40 -27.75 13.89 -17.65
N ALA A 41 -27.74 12.87 -16.80
CA ALA A 41 -28.91 12.06 -16.53
C ALA A 41 -29.21 12.22 -15.04
N GLU A 42 -30.29 12.94 -14.76
CA GLU A 42 -30.83 13.20 -13.44
C GLU A 42 -31.28 11.91 -12.75
N ASP A 43 -31.24 11.96 -11.42
CA ASP A 43 -32.02 11.14 -10.49
C ASP A 43 -31.75 9.62 -10.46
N THR A 44 -30.71 9.20 -9.75
CA THR A 44 -30.82 8.05 -8.84
C THR A 44 -29.79 8.19 -7.72
N THR A 45 -30.06 7.65 -6.54
CA THR A 45 -29.11 7.49 -5.42
C THR A 45 -27.82 6.78 -5.87
N GLU A 46 -26.86 7.52 -6.41
CA GLU A 46 -25.65 6.92 -6.98
C GLU A 46 -24.72 6.48 -5.85
N GLU A 47 -24.61 5.15 -5.69
CA GLU A 47 -23.53 4.54 -4.93
C GLU A 47 -22.22 5.14 -5.44
N LYS A 48 -21.50 5.85 -4.57
CA LYS A 48 -20.21 6.47 -4.93
C LYS A 48 -19.26 5.37 -5.38
N GLU A 49 -19.20 5.10 -6.68
CA GLU A 49 -18.31 4.09 -7.23
C GLU A 49 -16.87 4.64 -7.22
N PHE A 50 -16.10 4.19 -6.24
CA PHE A 50 -14.69 4.52 -6.14
C PHE A 50 -13.89 3.68 -7.14
N SER A 51 -13.20 4.36 -8.07
CA SER A 51 -12.24 3.70 -8.94
C SER A 51 -10.86 3.68 -8.27
N MET A 52 -10.27 2.48 -8.14
CA MET A 52 -8.92 2.29 -7.61
C MET A 52 -7.92 2.25 -8.75
N LYS A 53 -6.99 3.21 -8.81
CA LYS A 53 -5.92 3.26 -9.82
C LYS A 53 -4.54 3.14 -9.19
N GLN A 54 -3.69 2.30 -9.78
CA GLN A 54 -2.28 2.20 -9.41
C GLN A 54 -1.54 3.46 -9.84
N VAL A 55 -0.75 4.05 -8.94
CA VAL A 55 -0.07 5.34 -9.20
C VAL A 55 1.28 5.11 -9.86
N CYS A 56 2.22 4.50 -9.13
CA CYS A 56 3.57 4.20 -9.62
C CYS A 56 4.22 3.13 -8.74
N TRP A 57 5.27 2.49 -9.26
CA TRP A 57 6.13 1.59 -8.48
C TRP A 57 7.30 2.36 -7.91
N VAL A 58 7.49 2.26 -6.60
CA VAL A 58 8.58 2.88 -5.87
C VAL A 58 9.49 1.81 -5.29
N TYR A 59 10.80 1.98 -5.46
CA TYR A 59 11.80 1.05 -4.95
C TYR A 59 11.88 1.12 -3.43
N PHE A 60 11.56 0.03 -2.75
CA PHE A 60 11.38 0.03 -1.29
C PHE A 60 12.63 0.46 -0.51
N PRO A 61 13.84 -0.05 -0.80
CA PRO A 61 15.06 0.34 -0.08
C PRO A 61 15.36 1.84 -0.13
N ALA A 62 15.01 2.53 -1.23
CA ALA A 62 15.22 3.97 -1.35
C ALA A 62 14.29 4.79 -0.45
N VAL A 63 13.10 4.27 -0.12
CA VAL A 63 12.10 4.97 0.70
C VAL A 63 12.24 4.63 2.19
N ARG A 64 13.03 3.61 2.57
CA ARG A 64 13.21 3.21 3.98
C ARG A 64 13.57 4.37 4.92
N PRO A 65 14.51 5.30 4.57
CA PRO A 65 14.82 6.42 5.45
C PRO A 65 13.61 7.33 5.70
N LEU A 66 12.75 7.53 4.68
CA LEU A 66 11.51 8.28 4.85
C LEU A 66 10.52 7.53 5.76
N LEU A 67 10.34 6.23 5.55
CA LEU A 67 9.44 5.40 6.37
C LEU A 67 9.90 5.25 7.82
N ALA A 68 11.21 5.32 8.08
CA ALA A 68 11.77 5.27 9.42
C ALA A 68 11.54 6.58 10.19
N ASN A 69 11.46 7.72 9.51
CA ASN A 69 11.22 9.02 10.15
C ASN A 69 9.74 9.27 10.49
N HIS A 70 8.83 8.52 9.87
CA HIS A 70 7.39 8.67 10.10
C HIS A 70 6.89 7.63 11.12
N GLU A 71 6.38 8.13 12.25
CA GLU A 71 5.74 7.32 13.28
C GLU A 71 4.32 6.88 12.84
N VAL A 72 3.95 5.67 13.23
CA VAL A 72 2.64 5.06 13.01
C VAL A 72 1.90 4.99 14.34
N PHE A 73 0.67 5.51 14.35
CA PHE A 73 -0.21 5.42 15.51
C PHE A 73 -0.59 3.95 15.81
N ASN A 74 -0.45 3.53 17.07
CA ASN A 74 -0.80 2.20 17.52
C ASN A 74 -2.02 2.25 18.45
N PRO A 75 -3.23 1.84 17.99
CA PRO A 75 -4.45 1.93 18.79
C PRO A 75 -4.43 1.10 20.07
N ASN A 76 -3.62 0.05 20.11
CA ASN A 76 -3.56 -0.89 21.25
C ASN A 76 -2.59 -0.42 22.34
N ASN A 77 -1.60 0.40 22.00
CA ASN A 77 -0.59 0.85 22.95
C ASN A 77 0.04 2.16 22.44
N ASP A 78 -0.36 3.27 23.04
CA ASP A 78 0.08 4.62 22.70
C ASP A 78 1.53 4.90 23.18
N ALA A 79 2.02 4.16 24.16
CA ALA A 79 3.38 4.34 24.68
C ALA A 79 4.46 3.75 23.76
N GLU A 80 4.10 2.79 22.90
CA GLU A 80 5.05 2.18 21.96
C GLU A 80 5.08 2.95 20.65
N ARG A 81 6.13 3.77 20.48
CA ARG A 81 6.43 4.41 19.19
C ARG A 81 6.86 3.35 18.19
N ARG A 82 6.17 3.28 17.05
CA ARG A 82 6.54 2.43 15.91
C ARG A 82 6.67 3.28 14.67
N THR A 83 7.61 2.93 13.81
CA THR A 83 7.79 3.61 12.52
C THR A 83 7.11 2.81 11.40
N PHE A 84 6.88 3.43 10.23
CA PHE A 84 6.39 2.67 9.08
C PHE A 84 7.39 1.58 8.67
N ASP A 85 8.70 1.84 8.79
CA ASP A 85 9.73 0.83 8.52
C ASP A 85 9.57 -0.41 9.41
N ASP A 86 9.32 -0.23 10.72
CA ASP A 86 9.07 -1.33 11.65
C ASP A 86 7.87 -2.19 11.25
N VAL A 87 6.78 -1.56 10.80
CA VAL A 87 5.56 -2.25 10.39
C VAL A 87 5.82 -3.14 9.17
N PHE A 88 6.54 -2.61 8.18
CA PHE A 88 6.89 -3.38 6.98
C PHE A 88 7.92 -4.48 7.27
N PHE A 89 8.95 -4.17 8.06
CA PHE A 89 10.01 -5.11 8.38
C PHE A 89 9.51 -6.28 9.24
N LYS A 90 8.67 -6.00 10.25
CA LYS A 90 8.06 -7.04 11.11
C LYS A 90 6.81 -7.67 10.49
N ARG A 91 6.45 -7.31 9.26
CA ARG A 91 5.24 -7.75 8.55
C ARG A 91 3.96 -7.62 9.38
N ARG A 92 3.81 -6.50 10.10
CA ARG A 92 2.62 -6.22 10.93
C ARG A 92 1.50 -5.62 10.08
N PHE A 93 1.11 -6.31 9.02
CA PHE A 93 0.03 -5.91 8.12
C PHE A 93 -0.72 -7.12 7.57
N SER A 94 -1.99 -6.93 7.22
CA SER A 94 -2.77 -7.93 6.47
C SER A 94 -2.46 -7.80 4.98
N SER A 95 -2.27 -8.92 4.30
CA SER A 95 -1.96 -8.97 2.87
C SER A 95 -2.75 -10.06 2.16
N TYR A 96 -3.11 -9.80 0.91
CA TYR A 96 -3.71 -10.77 0.01
C TYR A 96 -2.85 -10.94 -1.25
N ILE A 97 -2.64 -12.19 -1.67
CA ILE A 97 -1.84 -12.51 -2.85
C ILE A 97 -2.74 -12.36 -4.09
N PHE A 98 -2.44 -11.36 -4.92
CA PHE A 98 -3.20 -11.08 -6.14
C PHE A 98 -2.60 -11.73 -7.39
N LYS A 99 -1.27 -11.90 -7.43
CA LYS A 99 -0.54 -12.44 -8.58
C LYS A 99 0.79 -13.03 -8.11
N GLU A 100 1.20 -14.14 -8.71
CA GLU A 100 2.52 -14.79 -8.55
C GLU A 100 3.47 -14.36 -9.67
#